data_AF-A0A7C7EBB8-F1
#
_entry.id   AF-A0A7C7EBB8-F1
#
_cell.length_a   1.000
_cell.length_b   1.000
_cell.length_c   1.000
_cell.angle_alpha   90.00
_cell.angle_beta   90.00
_cell.angle_gamma   90.00
#
_symmetry.space_group_name_H-M   'P 1'
#
loop_
_entity.id
_entity.type
_entity.pdbx_description
1 polymer ?
#
loop_
_entity_poly.entity_id
_entity_poly.type
_entity_poly.pdbx_seq_one_letter_code
_entity_poly.pdbx_strand_id
1 'polypeptide(L)'
;EVIKLDTGCLVAMTVGIDYDVTFASNLQSALFGGEGLFLATLTGPGHVWLQSLPFSRIANRIFAVGKKSGGKNKGESNLLGGIGLKNLLGGD
;
A
#
# COMPACT_ATOMS: atom_id res chain seq x y z
N GLU A 1 3.75 10.41 -27.99
CA GLU A 1 4.30 10.82 -26.68
C GLU A 1 4.21 9.63 -25.72
N VAL A 2 4.99 9.63 -24.64
CA VAL A 2 4.99 8.58 -23.62
C VAL A 2 4.76 9.20 -22.25
N ILE A 3 3.78 8.69 -21.50
CA ILE A 3 3.47 9.13 -20.14
C ILE A 3 3.58 7.94 -19.20
N LYS A 4 4.23 8.15 -18.05
CA LYS A 4 4.30 7.16 -16.96
C LYS A 4 3.52 7.68 -15.75
N LEU A 5 2.64 6.85 -15.20
CA LEU A 5 1.79 7.21 -14.07
C LEU A 5 1.50 6.01 -13.16
N ASP A 6 1.03 6.29 -11.95
CA ASP A 6 0.44 5.28 -11.07
C ASP A 6 -0.87 4.77 -11.71
N THR A 7 -1.03 3.45 -11.82
CA THR A 7 -2.27 2.85 -12.37
C THR A 7 -3.54 3.35 -11.69
N GLY A 8 -3.50 3.59 -10.37
CA GLY A 8 -4.63 4.09 -9.62
C GLY A 8 -5.04 5.50 -10.06
N CYS A 9 -4.12 6.29 -10.61
CA CYS A 9 -4.40 7.65 -11.07
C CYS A 9 -5.04 7.71 -12.46
N LEU A 10 -5.09 6.60 -13.22
CA LEU A 10 -5.74 6.57 -14.53
C LEU A 10 -7.26 6.47 -14.38
N VAL A 11 -8.00 7.42 -14.97
CA VAL A 11 -9.47 7.41 -14.99
C VAL A 11 -9.99 6.88 -16.32
N ALA A 12 -9.47 7.41 -17.42
CA ALA A 12 -9.85 7.01 -18.77
C ALA A 12 -8.76 7.36 -19.78
N MET A 13 -8.82 6.73 -20.95
CA MET A 13 -7.97 7.03 -22.11
C MET A 13 -8.74 6.79 -23.41
N THR A 14 -8.37 7.48 -24.48
CA THR A 14 -8.94 7.26 -25.82
C THR A 14 -8.41 5.98 -26.47
N VAL A 15 -9.20 5.42 -27.39
CA VAL A 15 -8.78 4.28 -28.22
C VAL A 15 -7.53 4.63 -29.01
N GLY A 16 -6.63 3.66 -29.15
CA GLY A 16 -5.36 3.82 -29.88
C GLY A 16 -4.17 4.24 -29.02
N ILE A 17 -4.39 4.50 -27.73
CA ILE A 17 -3.31 4.61 -26.74
C ILE A 17 -2.92 3.20 -26.31
N ASP A 18 -1.63 2.89 -26.44
CA ASP A 18 -1.04 1.66 -25.91
C ASP A 18 -0.87 1.76 -24.39
N TYR A 19 -1.26 0.71 -23.67
CA TYR A 19 -1.28 0.66 -22.21
C TYR A 19 -0.56 -0.58 -21.70
N ASP A 20 0.56 -0.34 -21.00
CA ASP A 20 1.35 -1.39 -20.35
C ASP A 20 1.42 -1.15 -18.85
N VAL A 21 1.33 -2.22 -18.06
CA VAL A 21 1.40 -2.18 -16.59
C VAL A 21 2.58 -2.99 -16.12
N THR A 22 3.54 -2.32 -15.50
CA THR A 22 4.65 -2.98 -14.82
C THR A 22 4.43 -2.97 -13.32
N PHE A 23 4.51 -4.15 -12.71
CA PHE A 23 4.54 -4.26 -11.25
C PHE A 23 5.92 -3.83 -10.73
N ALA A 24 6.00 -2.78 -9.92
CA ALA A 24 7.23 -2.46 -9.20
C ALA A 24 7.38 -3.42 -8.02
N SER A 25 7.87 -4.63 -8.30
CA SER A 25 8.06 -5.69 -7.31
C SER A 25 9.26 -5.39 -6.42
N ASN A 26 9.12 -4.46 -5.49
CA ASN A 26 10.12 -4.29 -4.45
C ASN A 26 9.44 -4.11 -3.09
N LEU A 27 10.06 -4.75 -2.09
CA LEU A 27 9.73 -4.71 -0.67
C LEU A 27 9.52 -3.27 -0.13
N GLN A 28 10.00 -2.25 -0.85
CA GLN A 28 9.72 -0.84 -0.62
C GLN A 28 8.25 -0.45 -0.74
N SER A 29 7.44 -1.10 -1.58
CA SER A 29 6.00 -0.81 -1.66
C SER A 29 5.26 -1.11 -0.34
N ALA A 30 5.78 -2.06 0.46
CA ALA A 30 5.29 -2.29 1.81
C ALA A 30 5.59 -1.12 2.77
N LEU A 31 6.67 -0.36 2.54
CA LEU A 31 7.05 0.82 3.32
C LEU A 31 6.22 2.07 2.95
N PHE A 32 5.59 2.11 1.77
CA PHE A 32 4.62 3.15 1.37
C PHE A 32 3.17 2.85 1.84
N GLY A 33 3.00 2.04 2.88
CA GLY A 33 1.69 1.76 3.47
C GLY A 33 0.97 0.54 2.90
N GLY A 34 1.68 -0.35 2.18
CA GLY A 34 1.13 -1.63 1.71
C GLY A 34 0.36 -1.56 0.39
N GLU A 35 0.31 -0.40 -0.26
CA GLU A 35 -0.18 -0.23 -1.61
C GLU A 35 0.93 -0.60 -2.59
N GLY A 36 0.85 -1.76 -3.25
CA GLY A 36 1.76 -2.07 -4.33
C GLY A 36 1.82 -0.91 -5.35
N LEU A 37 3.02 -0.43 -5.69
CA LEU A 37 3.17 0.58 -6.74
C LEU A 37 3.10 -0.12 -8.10
N PHE A 38 1.96 0.02 -8.76
CA PHE A 38 1.79 -0.39 -10.16
C PHE A 38 2.01 0.83 -11.05
N LEU A 39 2.99 0.75 -11.95
CA LEU A 39 3.30 1.82 -12.88
C LEU A 39 2.70 1.48 -14.24
N ALA A 40 1.84 2.36 -14.76
CA ALA A 40 1.35 2.32 -16.11
C ALA A 40 2.24 3.16 -17.04
N THR A 41 2.49 2.65 -18.24
CA THR A 41 3.08 3.37 -19.36
C THR A 41 2.02 3.53 -20.44
N LEU A 42 1.74 4.77 -20.84
CA LEU A 42 0.85 5.12 -21.94
C LEU A 42 1.67 5.62 -23.13
N THR A 43 1.45 5.03 -24.31
CA THR A 43 2.15 5.43 -25.54
C THR A 43 1.17 5.63 -26.69
N GLY A 44 1.21 6.80 -27.31
CA GLY A 44 0.39 7.10 -28.49
C GLY A 44 -0.24 8.49 -28.46
N PRO A 45 -0.85 8.93 -29.56
CA PRO A 45 -1.64 10.15 -29.58
C PRO A 45 -3.03 9.89 -28.99
N GLY A 46 -3.59 10.88 -28.28
CA GLY A 46 -4.93 10.77 -27.72
C GLY A 46 -5.13 11.63 -26.48
N HIS A 47 -6.23 11.38 -25.77
CA HIS A 47 -6.55 12.06 -24.52
C HIS A 47 -6.50 11.07 -23.35
N VAL A 48 -5.98 11.54 -22.23
CA VAL A 48 -5.87 10.79 -20.98
C VAL A 48 -6.48 11.63 -19.87
N TRP A 49 -7.36 11.01 -19.08
CA TRP A 49 -7.96 11.64 -17.90
C TRP A 49 -7.36 11.01 -16.64
N LEU A 50 -6.87 11.87 -15.75
CA LEU A 50 -6.17 11.48 -14.54
C LEU A 50 -6.92 11.95 -13.29
N GLN A 51 -6.82 11.18 -12.21
CA GLN A 51 -7.18 11.60 -10.87
C GLN A 51 -5.93 11.81 -10.01
N SER A 52 -5.98 12.82 -9.14
CA SER A 52 -4.86 13.18 -8.26
C SER A 52 -4.74 12.27 -7.03
N LEU A 53 -5.88 11.80 -6.53
CA LEU A 53 -6.00 11.02 -5.30
C LEU A 53 -6.80 9.74 -5.57
N PRO A 54 -6.13 8.63 -5.90
CA PRO A 54 -6.81 7.37 -6.11
C PRO A 54 -7.51 6.89 -4.85
N PHE A 55 -8.66 6.24 -5.02
CA PHE A 55 -9.50 5.78 -3.92
C PHE A 55 -8.74 4.87 -2.93
N SER A 56 -7.86 3.99 -3.43
CA SER A 56 -7.02 3.13 -2.59
C SER A 56 -6.22 3.94 -1.57
N ARG A 57 -5.60 5.05 -2.01
CA ARG A 57 -4.74 5.88 -1.18
C ARG A 57 -5.53 6.56 -0.07
N ILE A 58 -6.75 6.99 -0.39
CA ILE A 58 -7.68 7.54 0.59
C ILE A 58 -8.13 6.45 1.57
N ALA A 59 -8.55 5.28 1.07
CA ALA A 59 -9.00 4.16 1.89
C ALA A 59 -7.89 3.66 2.84
N ASN A 60 -6.66 3.54 2.36
CA ASN A 60 -5.51 3.15 3.16
C ASN A 60 -5.15 4.21 4.22
N ARG A 61 -5.30 5.50 3.89
CA ARG A 61 -5.14 6.57 4.89
C ARG A 61 -6.21 6.51 5.97
N ILE A 62 -7.48 6.32 5.60
CA ILE A 62 -8.59 6.15 6.55
C ILE A 62 -8.36 4.92 7.42
N PHE A 63 -7.96 3.80 6.82
CA PHE A 63 -7.68 2.56 7.54
C PHE A 63 -6.49 2.68 8.50
N ALA A 64 -5.41 3.33 8.07
CA ALA A 64 -4.24 3.58 8.91
C ALA A 64 -4.57 4.46 10.13
N VAL A 65 -5.45 5.45 9.95
CA VAL A 65 -5.95 6.28 11.06
C VAL A 65 -6.92 5.50 11.94
N GLY A 66 -7.83 4.72 11.36
CA GLY A 66 -8.79 3.86 12.09
C GLY A 66 -8.10 2.81 12.95
N LYS A 67 -7.02 2.18 12.47
CA LYS A 67 -6.17 1.27 13.27
C LYS A 67 -5.49 1.96 14.46
N LYS A 68 -5.20 3.26 14.37
CA LYS A 68 -4.65 4.04 15.49
C LYS A 68 -5.73 4.44 16.52
N SER A 69 -7.00 4.48 16.13
CA SER A 69 -8.14 4.85 17.00
C SER A 69 -8.93 3.65 17.54
N GLY A 70 -8.77 2.45 16.99
CA GLY A 70 -9.32 1.20 17.49
C GLY A 70 -8.51 0.70 18.67
N GLY A 71 -8.99 1.02 19.88
CA GLY A 71 -8.32 0.83 21.15
C GLY A 71 -7.55 -0.48 21.30
N LYS A 72 -6.29 -0.32 21.69
CA LYS A 72 -5.49 -1.34 22.34
C LYS A 72 -6.03 -1.53 23.77
N ASN A 73 -7.19 -2.17 23.90
CA ASN A 73 -7.74 -2.65 25.18
C ASN A 73 -8.52 -3.95 24.97
N LYS A 74 -7.75 -5.03 24.84
CA LYS A 74 -8.07 -6.38 25.33
C LYS A 74 -6.68 -7.01 25.46
N GLY A 75 -6.09 -7.03 26.67
CA GLY A 75 -6.51 -7.97 27.68
C GLY A 75 -6.16 -9.37 27.18
N GLU A 76 -4.96 -9.84 27.55
CA GLU A 76 -4.40 -11.18 27.25
C GLU A 76 -3.86 -11.35 25.81
N SER A 77 -2.61 -11.75 25.54
CA SER A 77 -1.79 -12.76 26.21
C SER A 77 -0.28 -12.53 26.00
N ASN A 78 0.47 -12.84 27.05
CA ASN A 78 1.93 -12.77 27.18
C ASN A 78 2.67 -13.76 26.26
N LEU A 79 3.00 -13.37 25.03
CA LEU A 79 3.94 -14.14 24.19
C LEU A 79 5.39 -13.64 24.25
N LEU A 80 5.65 -12.50 24.91
CA LEU A 80 7.02 -12.01 25.19
C LEU A 80 7.37 -11.94 26.68
N GLY A 81 6.40 -12.06 27.58
CA GLY A 81 6.64 -12.12 29.03
C GLY A 81 6.85 -13.54 29.59
N GLY A 82 6.31 -14.57 28.91
CA GLY A 82 6.35 -15.96 29.42
C GLY A 82 7.62 -16.75 29.08
N ILE A 83 8.31 -16.39 27.99
CA ILE A 83 9.47 -17.15 27.49
C ILE A 83 10.81 -16.55 28.01
N GLY A 84 10.85 -15.25 28.30
CA GLY A 84 12.08 -14.54 28.70
C GLY A 84 12.34 -14.45 30.20
N LEU A 85 11.30 -14.43 31.05
CA LEU A 85 11.46 -14.30 32.51
C LEU A 85 11.71 -15.62 33.23
N LYS A 86 11.24 -16.76 32.68
CA LYS A 86 11.48 -18.10 33.25
C LYS A 86 12.94 -18.54 33.12
N ASN A 87 13.64 -18.06 32.08
CA ASN A 87 15.06 -18.33 31.87
C ASN A 87 15.99 -17.33 32.60
N LEU A 88 15.46 -16.20 33.09
CA LEU A 88 16.24 -15.15 33.75
C LEU A 88 16.16 -15.21 35.29
N LEU A 89 15.14 -15.87 35.86
CA LEU A 89 14.96 -15.98 37.31
C LEU A 89 15.42 -17.30 37.93
N GLY A 90 16.26 -18.08 37.25
CA GLY A 90 16.96 -19.22 37.85
C GLY A 90 16.02 -20.33 38.31
N GLY A 91 15.72 -21.26 37.40
CA GLY A 91 15.14 -22.55 37.74
C GLY A 91 16.25 -23.57 38.01
N ASP A 92 16.81 -23.51 39.22
CA ASP A 92 17.23 -24.62 40.10
C ASP A 92 17.14 -24.11 41.55
#